data_AF-A0A5C8S353-F1
#
_entry.id   AF-A0A5C8S353-F1
#
_cell.length_a   1.000
_cell.length_b   1.000
_cell.length_c   1.000
_cell.angle_alpha   90.00
_cell.angle_beta   90.00
_cell.angle_gamma   90.00
#
_symmetry.space_group_name_H-M   'P 1'
#
loop_
_entity.id
_entity.type
_entity.pdbx_description
1 polymer ?
#
loop_
_entity_poly.entity_id
_entity_poly.type
_entity_poly.pdbx_seq_one_letter_code
_entity_poly.pdbx_strand_id
1 'polypeptide(L)'
;MTKPDANRCEVKVDGAWLVVSLIEAQGTYGTAEKRCPSCHGRVAVAGSYTAVVKRTLTHRRVHDGCPLISRAYGGTPSLHPEAVE
;
A
#
# COMPACT_ATOMS: atom_id res chain seq x y z
N MET A 1 -19.67 -1.38 -1.93
CA MET A 1 -18.47 -0.57 -1.66
C MET A 1 -17.43 -1.49 -1.04
N THR A 2 -16.51 -2.01 -1.85
CA THR A 2 -15.43 -2.89 -1.40
C THR A 2 -14.50 -2.05 -0.54
N LYS A 3 -14.44 -2.33 0.77
CA LYS A 3 -13.47 -1.70 1.67
C LYS A 3 -12.08 -1.94 1.07
N PRO A 4 -11.23 -0.91 0.96
CA PRO A 4 -9.85 -1.13 0.52
C PRO A 4 -9.18 -2.04 1.56
N ASP A 5 -8.81 -3.23 1.13
CA ASP A 5 -8.11 -4.20 1.96
C ASP A 5 -6.75 -3.62 2.38
N ALA A 6 -6.69 -3.01 3.56
CA ALA A 6 -5.47 -2.44 4.12
C ALA A 6 -4.36 -3.49 4.34
N ASN A 7 -4.66 -4.77 4.13
CA ASN A 7 -3.75 -5.90 4.19
C ASN A 7 -3.17 -6.33 2.83
N ARG A 8 -3.45 -5.60 1.74
CA ARG A 8 -2.93 -5.89 0.40
C ARG A 8 -2.26 -4.68 -0.23
N CYS A 9 -1.26 -4.91 -1.06
CA CYS A 9 -0.63 -3.90 -1.89
C CYS A 9 -0.23 -4.46 -3.24
N GLU A 10 0.01 -3.58 -4.20
CA GLU A 10 0.58 -3.98 -5.48
C GLU A 10 2.10 -3.93 -5.40
N VAL A 11 2.77 -4.95 -5.93
CA VAL A 11 4.23 -4.99 -6.06
C VAL A 11 4.61 -5.16 -7.53
N LYS A 12 5.66 -4.47 -7.98
CA LYS A 12 6.16 -4.60 -9.35
C LYS A 12 7.05 -5.83 -9.46
N VAL A 13 6.59 -6.83 -10.20
CA VAL A 13 7.30 -8.09 -10.48
C VAL A 13 7.36 -8.25 -11.99
N ASP A 14 8.56 -8.40 -12.53
CA ASP A 14 8.77 -8.58 -13.98
C ASP A 14 8.12 -7.47 -14.84
N GLY A 15 8.06 -6.25 -14.30
CA GLY A 15 7.41 -5.11 -14.97
C GLY A 15 5.88 -5.06 -14.84
N ALA A 16 5.24 -6.09 -14.29
CA ALA A 16 3.81 -6.12 -14.01
C ALA A 16 3.52 -5.81 -12.54
N TRP A 17 2.39 -5.15 -12.28
CA TRP A 17 1.92 -4.90 -10.92
C TRP A 17 1.04 -6.05 -10.45
N LEU A 18 1.48 -6.75 -9.41
CA LEU A 18 0.77 -7.88 -8.80
C LEU A 18 0.23 -7.48 -7.44
N VAL A 19 -1.08 -7.69 -7.23
CA VAL A 19 -1.72 -7.53 -5.93
C VAL A 19 -1.32 -8.69 -5.03
N VAL A 20 -0.57 -8.40 -3.98
CA VAL A 20 -0.10 -9.37 -3.00
C VAL A 20 -0.49 -8.92 -1.59
N SER A 21 -0.44 -9.85 -0.64
CA SER A 21 -0.66 -9.49 0.77
C SER A 21 0.55 -8.72 1.32
N LEU A 22 0.37 -7.89 2.36
CA LEU A 22 1.51 -7.25 3.05
C LEU A 22 2.54 -8.27 3.53
N ILE A 23 2.09 -9.51 3.74
CA ILE A 23 2.96 -10.60 4.14
C ILE A 23 4.01 -10.89 3.07
N GLU A 24 3.55 -11.16 1.86
CA GLU A 24 4.38 -11.47 0.69
C GLU A 24 5.14 -10.24 0.22
N ALA A 25 4.53 -9.06 0.29
CA ALA A 25 5.19 -7.81 -0.05
C ALA A 25 6.45 -7.56 0.79
N GLN A 26 6.42 -7.86 2.09
CA GLN A 26 7.58 -7.71 2.97
C GLN A 26 8.56 -8.89 2.86
N GLY A 27 8.04 -10.11 2.74
CA GLY A 27 8.83 -11.34 2.67
C GLY A 27 9.40 -11.57 1.28
N THR A 28 8.58 -12.17 0.40
CA THR A 28 8.93 -12.55 -0.97
C THR A 28 9.37 -11.37 -1.83
N TYR A 29 8.67 -10.23 -1.72
CA TYR A 29 8.88 -9.05 -2.56
C TYR A 29 9.46 -7.87 -1.77
N GLY A 30 10.24 -8.15 -0.72
CA GLY A 30 10.78 -7.15 0.21
C GLY A 30 11.51 -5.99 -0.49
N THR A 31 12.24 -6.27 -1.57
CA THR A 31 12.99 -5.30 -2.37
C THR A 31 12.21 -4.73 -3.57
N ALA A 32 11.08 -5.35 -3.94
CA ALA A 32 10.28 -4.88 -5.06
C ALA A 32 9.62 -3.53 -4.76
N GLU A 33 9.37 -2.76 -5.82
CA GLU A 33 8.59 -1.53 -5.71
C GLU A 33 7.15 -1.83 -5.33
N LYS A 34 6.59 -1.05 -4.41
CA LYS A 34 5.26 -1.28 -3.85
C LYS A 34 4.41 -0.04 -4.03
N ARG A 35 3.16 -0.22 -4.44
CA ARG A 35 2.18 0.85 -4.56
C ARG A 35 0.84 0.49 -3.92
N CYS A 36 0.08 1.53 -3.61
CA CYS A 36 -1.25 1.43 -3.06
C CYS A 36 -2.25 1.00 -4.15
N PRO A 37 -3.08 -0.03 -3.95
CA PRO A 37 -4.08 -0.45 -4.93
C PRO A 37 -5.25 0.55 -5.09
N SER A 38 -5.36 1.54 -4.20
CA SER A 38 -6.44 2.54 -4.25
C SER A 38 -6.02 3.84 -4.90
N CYS A 39 -4.79 4.31 -4.66
CA CYS A 39 -4.30 5.58 -5.20
C CYS A 39 -3.08 5.43 -6.13
N HIS A 40 -2.53 4.23 -6.28
CA HIS A 40 -1.30 3.92 -7.02
C HIS A 40 -0.06 4.68 -6.56
N GLY A 41 -0.12 5.30 -5.37
CA GLY A 41 1.02 5.98 -4.76
C GLY A 41 2.06 5.00 -4.23
N ARG A 42 3.32 5.44 -4.16
CA ARG A 42 4.42 4.63 -3.62
C ARG A 42 4.23 4.39 -2.11
N VAL A 43 4.24 3.13 -1.71
CA VAL A 43 4.05 2.71 -0.31
C VAL A 43 5.26 1.94 0.20
N ALA A 44 5.46 2.00 1.51
CA ALA A 44 6.35 1.14 2.25
C ALA A 44 5.50 0.20 3.12
N VAL A 45 5.85 -1.08 3.13
CA VAL A 45 5.29 -2.03 4.08
C VAL A 45 6.28 -2.12 5.24
N ALA A 46 5.80 -1.78 6.43
CA ALA A 46 6.56 -1.90 7.67
C ALA A 46 5.99 -3.06 8.49
N GLY A 47 6.86 -3.97 8.94
CA GLY A 47 6.51 -5.08 9.80
C GLY A 47 7.09 -4.89 11.19
N SER A 48 6.30 -5.14 12.23
CA SER A 48 6.81 -5.33 13.59
C SER A 48 6.90 -6.83 13.89
N TYR A 49 8.08 -7.29 14.31
CA TYR A 49 8.34 -8.68 14.73
C TYR A 49 7.96 -8.94 16.19
N THR A 50 6.88 -8.31 16.67
CA THR A 50 6.35 -8.60 18.02
C THR A 50 5.45 -9.85 17.96
N ALA A 51 5.07 -10.40 19.11
CA ALA A 51 4.20 -11.58 19.23
C ALA A 51 2.88 -11.48 18.43
N VAL A 52 2.47 -10.27 18.05
CA VAL A 52 1.41 -10.01 17.08
C VAL A 52 2.07 -9.42 15.83
N VAL A 53 2.22 -10.22 14.77
CA VAL A 53 2.76 -9.78 13.49
C VAL A 53 1.82 -8.76 12.86
N LYS A 54 2.00 -7.48 13.18
CA LYS A 54 1.26 -6.39 12.57
C LYS A 54 2.09 -5.83 11.43
N ARG A 55 1.56 -5.95 10.22
CA ARG A 55 2.13 -5.31 9.03
C ARG A 55 1.29 -4.09 8.73
N THR A 56 1.96 -2.97 8.53
CA THR A 56 1.32 -1.68 8.31
C THR A 56 1.79 -1.17 6.97
N LEU A 57 0.84 -0.78 6.13
CA LEU A 57 1.11 -0.10 4.87
C LEU A 57 1.18 1.40 5.14
N THR A 58 2.32 2.00 4.83
CA THR A 58 2.59 3.42 5.04
C THR A 58 2.88 4.06 3.70
N HIS A 59 2.14 5.10 3.34
CA HIS A 59 2.44 5.86 2.13
C HIS A 59 3.72 6.67 2.35
N ARG A 60 4.59 6.74 1.33
CA ARG A 60 5.79 7.58 1.44
C ARG A 60 5.45 9.07 1.50
N ARG A 61 4.38 9.46 0.81
CA ARG A 61 3.79 10.80 0.89
C ARG A 61 2.32 10.65 1.25
N VAL A 62 1.89 11.40 2.25
CA VAL A 62 0.49 11.37 2.71
C VAL A 62 -0.31 12.30 1.81
N HIS A 63 -1.53 11.88 1.44
CA HIS A 63 -2.50 12.72 0.75
C HIS A 63 -3.92 12.40 1.24
N ASP A 64 -4.84 13.34 1.02
CA ASP A 64 -6.24 13.26 1.44
C ASP A 64 -7.13 12.42 0.52
N GLY A 65 -6.61 11.99 -0.62
CA GLY A 65 -7.34 11.17 -1.59
C GLY A 65 -7.31 9.66 -1.34
N CYS A 66 -6.50 9.16 -0.39
CA CYS A 66 -6.39 7.71 -0.18
C CYS A 66 -7.30 7.22 0.94
N PRO A 67 -8.25 6.30 0.67
CA PRO A 67 -9.13 5.75 1.70
C PRO A 67 -8.40 4.86 2.72
N LEU A 68 -7.17 4.41 2.41
CA LEU A 68 -6.33 3.68 3.36
C LEU A 68 -5.72 4.58 4.44
N ILE A 69 -5.67 5.90 4.24
CA ILE A 69 -5.17 6.86 5.23
C ILE A 69 -6.37 7.48 5.92
N SER A 70 -7.07 6.73 6.77
CA SER A 70 -8.30 7.20 7.43
C SER A 70 -8.11 8.51 8.21
N ARG A 71 -6.88 8.84 8.63
CA ARG A 71 -6.54 10.10 9.31
C ARG A 71 -6.51 11.32 8.39
N ALA A 72 -6.17 11.14 7.12
CA ALA A 72 -6.03 12.24 6.14
C ALA A 72 -7.15 12.22 5.09
N TYR A 73 -7.87 11.11 4.95
CA TYR A 73 -8.86 10.91 3.90
C TYR A 73 -9.98 11.95 3.96
N GLY A 74 -10.07 12.79 2.92
CA GLY A 74 -11.05 13.86 2.77
C GLY A 74 -12.42 13.41 2.28
N GLY A 75 -12.67 12.10 2.21
CA GLY A 75 -13.96 11.53 1.79
C GLY A 75 -14.07 11.22 0.30
N THR A 76 -13.18 11.75 -0.54
CA THR A 76 -13.17 11.50 -1.99
C THR A 76 -11.95 10.65 -2.38
N PRO A 77 -12.14 9.46 -2.97
CA PRO A 77 -11.02 8.64 -3.43
C PRO A 77 -10.42 9.26 -4.69
N SER A 78 -9.14 9.61 -4.62
CA SER A 78 -8.38 10.24 -5.72
C SER A 78 -7.05 9.53 -5.92
N LEU A 79 -6.53 9.60 -7.15
CA LEU A 79 -5.19 9.11 -7.46
C LEU A 79 -4.12 9.86 -6.65
N HIS A 80 -3.03 9.17 -6.36
CA HIS A 80 -1.92 9.75 -5.63
C HIS A 80 -1.23 10.81 -6.52
N PRO A 81 -0.87 11.97 -5.98
CA PRO A 81 -0.16 13.01 -6.76
C PRO A 81 1.19 12.54 -7.31
N GLU A 82 1.76 11.52 -6.68
CA GLU A 82 2.97 10.79 -7.11
C GLU A 82 2.63 9.32 -7.36
N ALA A 83 1.63 9.06 -8.20
CA ALA A 83 1.31 7.71 -8.63
C ALA A 83 2.47 7.13 -9.44
N VAL A 84 2.74 5.84 -9.24
CA VAL A 84 3.78 5.11 -9.99
C VAL A 84 3.16 4.16 -11.00
N GLU A 85 3.69 4.21 -12.22
CA GLU A 85 3.27 3.42 -13.40
C GLU A 85 4.12 2.15 -13.63
#